data_AF-A0A2U1B7H5-F1
#
_entry.id   AF-A0A2U1B7H5-F1
#
_cell.length_a   1.000
_cell.length_b   1.000
_cell.length_c   1.000
_cell.angle_alpha   90.00
_cell.angle_beta   90.00
_cell.angle_gamma   90.00
#
_symmetry.space_group_name_H-M   'P 1'
#
loop_
_entity.id
_entity.type
_entity.pdbx_description
1 polymer ?
#
loop_
_entity_poly.entity_id
_entity_poly.type
_entity_poly.pdbx_seq_one_letter_code
_entity_poly.pdbx_strand_id
1 'polypeptide(L)'
;MKKVTLSLFGAMLAVGMLTGCGEKADENKTPEQIKSEVASWDAARIEKQIEVYKKAIEEKSKELAKVMDQIKEIPLQEQLGEKAKDLRAQADEIGKSLGKLKDNMAAYVDGLKAKNK
;
A
#
# COMPACT_ATOMS: atom_id res chain seq x y z
N MET A 1 29.44 -22.78 28.85
CA MET A 1 28.14 -23.50 28.79
C MET A 1 27.02 -22.57 29.24
N LYS A 2 26.18 -22.13 28.31
CA LYS A 2 24.76 -21.79 28.50
C LYS A 2 24.19 -21.59 27.09
N LYS A 3 23.47 -22.62 26.64
CA LYS A 3 22.69 -22.63 25.41
C LYS A 3 21.42 -21.82 25.68
N VAL A 4 21.13 -20.80 24.89
CA VAL A 4 19.76 -20.30 24.73
C VAL A 4 19.54 -20.07 23.25
N THR A 5 18.87 -21.06 22.70
CA THR A 5 18.18 -21.14 21.42
C THR A 5 17.34 -19.88 21.21
N LEU A 6 17.72 -19.02 20.26
CA LEU A 6 16.83 -17.97 19.76
C LEU A 6 16.35 -18.38 18.37
N SER A 7 15.04 -18.62 18.34
CA SER A 7 14.23 -19.19 17.30
C SER A 7 14.44 -18.50 15.93
N LEU A 8 14.75 -19.34 14.97
CA LEU A 8 14.81 -19.10 13.54
C LEU A 8 13.38 -19.07 12.96
N PHE A 9 12.54 -18.11 13.33
CA PHE A 9 11.23 -17.87 12.68
C PHE A 9 10.76 -16.44 12.97
N GLY A 10 11.27 -15.51 12.18
CA GLY A 10 10.89 -14.10 12.19
C GLY A 10 11.24 -13.54 10.83
N ALA A 11 10.41 -13.90 9.85
CA ALA A 11 10.59 -13.60 8.45
C ALA A 11 10.96 -12.13 8.23
N MET A 12 12.16 -11.97 7.71
CA MET A 12 12.56 -11.03 6.67
C MET A 12 11.37 -10.40 5.91
N LEU A 13 10.80 -9.35 6.48
CA LEU A 13 10.07 -8.28 5.77
C LEU A 13 10.78 -6.95 6.00
N ALA A 14 12.10 -6.99 5.82
CA ALA A 14 12.99 -5.83 5.77
C ALA A 14 13.34 -5.51 4.30
N VAL A 15 12.31 -5.38 3.45
CA VAL A 15 12.42 -4.78 2.11
C VAL A 15 11.34 -3.72 2.04
N GLY A 16 11.74 -2.46 2.19
CA GLY A 16 10.82 -1.32 2.23
C GLY A 16 11.29 -0.16 3.12
N MET A 17 12.37 -0.33 3.89
CA MET A 17 13.12 0.80 4.45
C MET A 17 13.97 1.47 3.36
N LEU A 18 13.33 2.00 2.33
CA LEU A 18 13.91 3.11 1.60
C LEU A 18 13.87 4.31 2.54
N THR A 19 15.07 4.67 2.99
CA THR A 19 15.41 5.90 3.69
C THR A 19 14.95 7.12 2.89
N GLY A 20 13.70 7.51 3.09
CA GLY A 20 13.17 8.81 2.68
C GLY A 20 12.68 9.53 3.92
N CYS A 21 13.34 10.62 4.31
CA CYS A 21 12.74 11.61 5.18
C CYS A 21 11.46 12.14 4.49
N GLY A 22 10.28 11.70 4.91
CA GLY A 22 9.03 12.17 4.34
C GLY A 22 7.86 11.30 4.75
N GLU A 23 6.72 11.94 4.98
CA GLU A 23 5.43 11.30 5.22
C GLU A 23 5.25 10.02 4.40
N LYS A 24 4.72 8.97 5.05
CA LYS A 24 4.34 7.71 4.40
C LYS A 24 2.87 7.81 3.95
N ALA A 25 2.52 7.07 2.91
CA ALA A 25 1.12 6.87 2.55
C ALA A 25 0.45 6.07 3.67
N ASP A 26 -0.65 6.57 4.21
CA ASP A 26 -1.42 5.91 5.26
C ASP A 26 -2.82 5.59 4.71
N GLU A 27 -3.03 4.32 4.42
CA GLU A 27 -4.29 3.81 3.91
C GLU A 27 -5.43 3.84 4.93
N ASN A 28 -5.15 4.03 6.22
CA ASN A 28 -6.16 4.04 7.28
C ASN A 28 -6.58 5.45 7.70
N LYS A 29 -6.07 6.50 7.02
CA LYS A 29 -6.55 7.86 7.23
C LYS A 29 -8.03 7.97 6.92
N THR A 30 -8.76 8.65 7.79
CA THR A 30 -10.17 8.96 7.55
C THR A 30 -10.30 10.18 6.64
N PRO A 31 -11.43 10.32 5.93
CA PRO A 31 -11.70 11.51 5.12
C PRO A 31 -11.59 12.83 5.92
N GLU A 32 -11.98 12.83 7.19
CA GLU A 32 -11.92 13.99 8.08
C GLU A 32 -10.48 14.38 8.41
N GLN A 33 -9.61 13.40 8.63
CA GLN A 33 -8.19 13.66 8.86
C GLN A 33 -7.53 14.29 7.63
N ILE A 34 -7.83 13.75 6.44
CA ILE A 34 -7.30 14.30 5.18
C ILE A 34 -7.82 15.72 4.97
N LYS A 35 -9.12 15.98 5.21
CA LYS A 35 -9.71 17.33 5.16
C LYS A 35 -8.99 18.32 6.09
N SER A 36 -8.67 17.89 7.31
CA SER A 36 -7.92 18.71 8.28
C SER A 36 -6.50 19.01 7.80
N GLU A 37 -5.81 18.02 7.23
CA GLU A 37 -4.48 18.19 6.67
C GLU A 37 -4.47 19.14 5.47
N VAL A 38 -5.35 18.94 4.48
CA VAL A 38 -5.41 19.84 3.32
C VAL A 38 -5.83 21.26 3.69
N ALA A 39 -6.63 21.44 4.75
CA ALA A 39 -6.97 22.77 5.25
C ALA A 39 -5.75 23.46 5.89
N SER A 40 -4.96 22.72 6.67
CA SER A 40 -3.82 23.25 7.42
C SER A 40 -2.51 23.37 6.63
N TRP A 41 -2.33 22.57 5.58
CA TRP A 41 -1.09 22.54 4.78
C TRP A 41 -1.10 23.55 3.64
N ASP A 42 0.08 23.93 3.17
CA ASP A 42 0.25 24.64 1.90
C ASP A 42 0.13 23.70 0.70
N ALA A 43 -0.01 24.29 -0.49
CA ALA A 43 -0.15 23.55 -1.74
C ALA A 43 1.04 22.61 -2.02
N ALA A 44 2.28 23.07 -1.77
CA ALA A 44 3.49 22.28 -2.05
C ALA A 44 3.57 21.03 -1.17
N ARG A 45 3.14 21.12 0.10
CA ARG A 45 3.07 19.96 0.98
C ARG A 45 1.99 18.97 0.54
N ILE A 46 0.83 19.46 0.11
CA ILE A 46 -0.24 18.58 -0.41
C ILE A 46 0.22 17.87 -1.69
N GLU A 47 0.88 18.57 -2.61
CA GLU A 47 1.47 17.98 -3.82
C GLU A 47 2.50 16.89 -3.48
N LYS A 48 3.38 17.16 -2.52
CA LYS A 48 4.34 16.16 -2.04
C LYS A 48 3.64 14.93 -1.47
N GLN A 49 2.55 15.11 -0.72
CA GLN A 49 1.78 13.99 -0.18
C GLN A 49 1.09 13.18 -1.29
N ILE A 50 0.56 13.83 -2.33
CA ILE A 50 0.00 13.16 -3.50
C ILE A 50 1.06 12.27 -4.17
N GLU A 51 2.29 12.77 -4.35
CA GLU A 51 3.40 11.98 -4.90
C GLU A 51 3.80 10.79 -4.02
N VAL A 52 3.70 10.92 -2.69
CA VAL A 52 3.88 9.80 -1.75
C VAL A 52 2.83 8.72 -1.99
N TYR A 53 1.55 9.09 -2.10
CA TYR A 53 0.48 8.13 -2.40
C TYR A 53 0.65 7.51 -3.78
N LYS A 54 1.02 8.28 -4.80
CA LYS A 54 1.25 7.79 -6.15
C LYS A 54 2.32 6.71 -6.18
N LYS A 55 3.47 6.93 -5.51
CA LYS A 55 4.54 5.93 -5.39
C LYS A 55 4.06 4.68 -4.67
N ALA A 56 3.34 4.83 -3.56
CA ALA A 56 2.79 3.68 -2.83
C ALA A 56 1.79 2.86 -3.68
N ILE A 57 0.95 3.55 -4.47
CA ILE A 57 0.02 2.91 -5.42
C ILE A 57 0.79 2.18 -6.52
N GLU A 58 1.84 2.77 -7.08
CA GLU A 58 2.66 2.13 -8.11
C GLU A 58 3.36 0.87 -7.59
N GLU A 59 3.97 0.94 -6.41
CA GLU A 59 4.64 -0.21 -5.77
C GLU A 59 3.63 -1.33 -5.50
N LYS A 60 2.51 -1.01 -4.86
CA LYS A 60 1.48 -1.99 -4.52
C LYS A 60 0.75 -2.55 -5.76
N SER A 61 0.64 -1.77 -6.84
CA SER A 61 0.12 -2.27 -8.12
C SER A 61 1.06 -3.29 -8.76
N LYS A 62 2.39 -3.11 -8.61
CA LYS A 62 3.38 -4.10 -9.06
C LYS A 62 3.29 -5.38 -8.23
N GLU A 63 3.05 -5.28 -6.92
CA GLU A 63 2.80 -6.45 -6.06
C GLU A 63 1.55 -7.21 -6.50
N LEU A 64 0.44 -6.51 -6.75
CA LEU A 64 -0.79 -7.13 -7.27
C LEU A 64 -0.52 -7.86 -8.59
N ALA A 65 0.18 -7.21 -9.52
CA ALA A 65 0.50 -7.81 -10.82
C ALA A 65 1.29 -9.13 -10.65
N LYS A 66 2.30 -9.15 -9.76
CA LYS A 66 3.07 -10.37 -9.46
C LYS A 66 2.18 -11.49 -8.91
N VAL A 67 1.30 -11.19 -7.96
CA VAL A 67 0.37 -12.20 -7.40
C VAL A 67 -0.58 -12.73 -8.49
N MET A 68 -1.09 -11.85 -9.34
CA MET A 68 -1.95 -12.24 -10.47
C MET A 68 -1.21 -13.12 -11.48
N ASP A 69 0.06 -12.83 -11.75
CA ASP A 69 0.87 -13.68 -12.64
C ASP A 69 1.13 -15.05 -12.02
N GLN A 70 1.40 -15.11 -10.71
CA GLN A 70 1.51 -16.39 -9.99
C GLN A 70 0.21 -17.21 -10.05
N ILE A 71 -0.97 -16.57 -10.04
CA ILE A 71 -2.26 -17.27 -10.20
C ILE A 71 -2.42 -17.83 -11.62
N LYS A 72 -2.01 -17.07 -12.65
CA LYS A 72 -2.09 -17.51 -14.05
C LYS A 72 -1.18 -18.69 -14.34
N GLU A 73 -0.05 -18.79 -13.65
CA GLU A 73 0.89 -19.92 -13.78
C GLU A 73 0.38 -21.21 -13.11
N ILE A 74 -0.71 -21.16 -12.31
CA ILE A 74 -1.28 -22.36 -11.68
C ILE A 74 -2.02 -23.19 -12.74
N PRO A 75 -1.70 -24.49 -12.90
CA PRO A 75 -2.46 -25.37 -13.76
C PRO A 75 -3.95 -25.36 -13.42
N LEU A 76 -4.84 -25.43 -14.43
CA LEU A 76 -6.30 -25.36 -14.24
C LEU A 76 -6.81 -26.37 -13.20
N GLN A 77 -6.21 -27.55 -13.14
CA GLN A 77 -6.56 -28.63 -12.22
C GLN A 77 -6.24 -28.28 -10.76
N GLU A 78 -5.31 -27.37 -10.52
CA GLU A 78 -4.86 -26.92 -9.19
C GLU A 78 -5.45 -25.57 -8.80
N GLN A 79 -6.23 -24.92 -9.67
CA GLN A 79 -6.80 -23.60 -9.41
C GLN A 79 -7.80 -23.53 -8.25
N LEU A 80 -8.33 -24.68 -7.81
CA LEU A 80 -9.20 -24.81 -6.63
C LEU A 80 -8.44 -25.28 -5.38
N GLY A 81 -7.13 -25.53 -5.51
CA GLY A 81 -6.26 -25.91 -4.39
C GLY A 81 -5.95 -24.73 -3.47
N GLU A 82 -5.44 -25.03 -2.29
CA GLU A 82 -5.17 -24.05 -1.23
C GLU A 82 -4.23 -22.93 -1.70
N LYS A 83 -3.15 -23.26 -2.42
CA LYS A 83 -2.22 -22.27 -2.99
C LYS A 83 -2.94 -21.22 -3.85
N ALA A 84 -3.88 -21.65 -4.68
CA ALA A 84 -4.61 -20.77 -5.57
C ALA A 84 -5.65 -19.91 -4.81
N LYS A 85 -6.21 -20.42 -3.71
CA LYS A 85 -7.09 -19.65 -2.82
C LYS A 85 -6.29 -18.60 -2.05
N ASP A 86 -5.13 -18.97 -1.51
CA ASP A 86 -4.27 -18.06 -0.75
C ASP A 86 -3.76 -16.90 -1.61
N LEU A 87 -3.38 -17.18 -2.86
CA LEU A 87 -2.97 -16.12 -3.79
C LEU A 87 -4.13 -15.20 -4.16
N ARG A 88 -5.35 -15.73 -4.34
CA ARG A 88 -6.55 -14.89 -4.57
C ARG A 88 -6.86 -14.02 -3.35
N ALA A 89 -6.80 -14.58 -2.15
CA ALA A 89 -7.00 -13.82 -0.92
C ALA A 89 -5.95 -12.69 -0.77
N GLN A 90 -4.68 -12.98 -1.08
CA GLN A 90 -3.64 -11.96 -1.13
C GLN A 90 -3.93 -10.87 -2.17
N ALA A 91 -4.36 -11.25 -3.38
CA ALA A 91 -4.75 -10.30 -4.42
C ALA A 91 -5.92 -9.41 -3.97
N ASP A 92 -6.92 -9.99 -3.30
CA ASP A 92 -8.08 -9.26 -2.77
C ASP A 92 -7.67 -8.25 -1.69
N GLU A 93 -6.80 -8.65 -0.75
CA GLU A 93 -6.29 -7.74 0.28
C GLU A 93 -5.43 -6.61 -0.30
N ILE A 94 -4.57 -6.92 -1.28
CA ILE A 94 -3.81 -5.90 -2.01
C ILE A 94 -4.76 -4.95 -2.75
N GLY A 95 -5.82 -5.48 -3.36
CA GLY A 95 -6.86 -4.71 -4.04
C GLY A 95 -7.61 -3.75 -3.11
N LYS A 96 -8.01 -4.20 -1.92
CA LYS A 96 -8.63 -3.35 -0.89
C LYS A 96 -7.71 -2.22 -0.46
N SER A 97 -6.45 -2.54 -0.19
CA SER A 97 -5.43 -1.57 0.20
C SER A 97 -5.17 -0.54 -0.92
N LEU A 98 -5.10 -0.98 -2.19
CA LEU A 98 -5.02 -0.07 -3.35
C LEU A 98 -6.24 0.85 -3.45
N GLY A 99 -7.44 0.36 -3.18
CA GLY A 99 -8.66 1.16 -3.12
C GLY A 99 -8.52 2.31 -2.12
N LYS A 100 -8.20 1.97 -0.86
CA LYS A 100 -7.98 2.97 0.20
C LYS A 100 -6.92 4.01 -0.16
N LEU A 101 -5.78 3.58 -0.70
CA LEU A 101 -4.71 4.51 -1.11
C LEU A 101 -5.17 5.47 -2.21
N LYS A 102 -5.94 4.97 -3.19
CA LYS A 102 -6.49 5.81 -4.27
C LYS A 102 -7.53 6.80 -3.76
N ASP A 103 -8.42 6.36 -2.88
CA ASP A 103 -9.45 7.21 -2.28
C ASP A 103 -8.82 8.33 -1.45
N ASN A 104 -7.81 7.98 -0.64
CA ASN A 104 -7.08 8.95 0.15
C ASN A 104 -6.33 9.95 -0.74
N MET A 105 -5.63 9.47 -1.79
CA MET A 105 -4.97 10.34 -2.76
C MET A 105 -5.96 11.30 -3.45
N ALA A 106 -7.13 10.80 -3.86
CA ALA A 106 -8.16 11.62 -4.48
C ALA A 106 -8.64 12.75 -3.55
N ALA A 107 -8.80 12.46 -2.26
CA ALA A 107 -9.13 13.48 -1.27
C ALA A 107 -8.05 14.58 -1.14
N TYR A 108 -6.75 14.23 -1.19
CA TYR A 108 -5.68 15.24 -1.24
C TYR A 108 -5.71 16.06 -2.54
N VAL A 109 -5.92 15.40 -3.69
CA VAL A 109 -6.03 16.07 -5.00
C VAL A 109 -7.18 17.07 -5.01
N ASP A 110 -8.34 16.69 -4.47
CA ASP A 110 -9.49 17.58 -4.41
C ASP A 110 -9.30 18.73 -3.41
N GLY A 111 -8.63 18.46 -2.28
CA GLY A 111 -8.20 19.50 -1.34
C GLY A 111 -7.24 20.52 -1.97
N LEU A 112 -6.27 20.06 -2.76
CA LEU A 112 -5.34 20.93 -3.50
C LEU A 112 -6.09 21.81 -4.52
N LYS A 113 -6.98 21.21 -5.32
CA LYS A 113 -7.80 21.95 -6.28
C LYS A 113 -8.64 23.03 -5.60
N ALA A 114 -9.23 22.72 -4.43
CA ALA A 114 -10.03 23.68 -3.68
C ALA A 114 -9.20 24.85 -3.13
N LYS A 115 -7.94 24.62 -2.77
CA LYS A 115 -7.03 25.66 -2.28
C LYS A 115 -6.50 26.60 -3.37
N ASN A 116 -6.41 26.10 -4.61
CA ASN A 116 -5.92 26.85 -5.76
C ASN A 116 -7.03 27.58 -6.55
N LYS A 117 -8.28 27.53 -6.09
CA LYS A 117 -9.40 28.32 -6.63
C LYS A 117 -9.50 29.66 -5.95
#